data_AF-A0A7C3YUK9-F1
#
_entry.id   AF-A0A7C3YUK9-F1
#
_cell.length_a   1.000
_cell.length_b   1.000
_cell.length_c   1.000
_cell.angle_alpha   90.00
_cell.angle_beta   90.00
_cell.angle_gamma   90.00
#
_symmetry.space_group_name_H-M   'P 1'
#
loop_
_entity.id
_entity.type
_entity.pdbx_description
1 polymer ?
#
loop_
_entity_poly.entity_id
_entity_poly.type
_entity_poly.pdbx_seq_one_letter_code
_entity_poly.pdbx_strand_id
1 'polypeptide(L)'
;MAVQDYYYKKFLSWQQQGNGDYREYFKRLGATQFEKRQRLASEFRGDWKNGFSEVCQYLQQVAKGEEQEPITSIIKGITNPEWDIMQIIIGATLDACGYTSTGNSLIEWAIIGLIVVSLLALLGSLSKNK
;
A
#
# COMPACT_ATOMS: atom_id res chain seq x y z
N MET A 1 14.18 -10.23 1.74
CA MET A 1 14.00 -9.19 2.79
C MET A 1 12.58 -9.32 3.32
N ALA A 2 12.25 -8.99 4.58
CA ALA A 2 10.83 -8.96 4.96
C ALA A 2 10.13 -7.82 4.20
N VAL A 3 8.92 -8.06 3.69
CA VAL A 3 8.14 -7.08 2.91
C VAL A 3 7.97 -5.76 3.68
N GLN A 4 7.82 -5.85 4.99
CA GLN A 4 7.74 -4.71 5.92
C GLN A 4 9.01 -3.86 5.94
N ASP A 5 10.20 -4.47 5.81
CA ASP A 5 11.47 -3.75 5.81
C ASP A 5 11.65 -2.95 4.52
N TYR A 6 11.13 -3.44 3.39
CA TYR A 6 11.13 -2.72 2.12
C TYR A 6 10.34 -1.41 2.25
N TYR A 7 9.09 -1.48 2.72
CA TYR A 7 8.26 -0.28 2.87
C TYR A 7 8.77 0.65 3.97
N TYR A 8 9.36 0.13 5.04
CA TYR A 8 9.98 0.97 6.06
C TYR A 8 11.17 1.77 5.48
N LYS A 9 12.03 1.14 4.68
CA LYS A 9 13.13 1.84 3.97
C LYS A 9 12.59 2.87 2.98
N LYS A 10 11.52 2.54 2.26
CA LYS A 10 10.83 3.50 1.37
C LYS A 10 10.29 4.69 2.13
N PHE A 11 9.61 4.46 3.25
CA PHE A 11 9.12 5.52 4.11
C PHE A 11 10.24 6.47 4.55
N LEU A 12 11.37 5.93 5.02
CA LEU A 12 12.53 6.76 5.40
C LEU A 12 13.08 7.57 4.22
N SER A 13 13.15 6.96 3.02
CA SER A 13 13.57 7.66 1.80
C SER A 13 12.60 8.79 1.42
N TRP A 14 11.29 8.53 1.48
CA TRP A 14 10.26 9.54 1.20
C TRP A 14 10.30 10.68 2.22
N GLN A 15 10.54 10.39 3.51
CA GLN A 15 10.75 11.42 4.51
C GLN A 15 11.97 12.29 4.17
N GLN A 16 13.11 11.68 3.80
CA GLN A 16 14.31 12.42 3.43
C GLN A 16 14.07 13.34 2.23
N GLN A 17 13.42 12.83 1.18
CA GLN A 17 13.10 13.61 -0.02
C GLN A 17 12.02 14.68 0.22
N GLY A 18 11.18 14.47 1.22
CA GLY A 18 10.15 15.38 1.69
C GLY A 18 10.58 16.34 2.80
N ASN A 19 11.89 16.50 3.06
CA ASN A 19 12.41 17.37 4.13
C ASN A 19 11.84 17.03 5.52
N GLY A 20 11.68 15.74 5.83
CA GLY A 20 11.13 15.21 7.07
C GLY A 20 9.65 14.82 7.00
N ASP A 21 8.89 15.30 6.02
CA ASP A 21 7.49 14.94 5.80
C ASP A 21 7.31 14.18 4.48
N TYR A 22 7.02 12.89 4.56
CA TYR A 22 6.79 12.07 3.38
C TYR A 22 5.63 12.60 2.52
N ARG A 23 4.66 13.34 3.05
CA ARG A 23 3.57 13.92 2.25
C ARG A 23 4.07 14.90 1.21
N GLU A 24 5.13 15.66 1.53
CA GLU A 24 5.77 16.56 0.59
C GLU A 24 6.40 15.82 -0.59
N TYR A 25 6.91 14.61 -0.36
CA TYR A 25 7.34 13.72 -1.44
C TYR A 25 6.16 13.39 -2.38
N PHE A 26 5.03 12.95 -1.82
CA PHE A 26 3.84 12.59 -2.62
C PHE A 26 3.21 13.78 -3.36
N LYS A 27 3.31 15.01 -2.82
CA LYS A 27 2.89 16.23 -3.54
C LYS A 27 3.75 16.49 -4.78
N ARG A 28 5.06 16.21 -4.71
CA ARG A 28 6.01 16.42 -5.82
C ARG A 28 5.96 15.34 -6.89
N LEU A 29 5.35 14.20 -6.59
CA LEU A 29 5.16 13.13 -7.57
C LEU A 29 4.27 13.55 -8.75
N GLY A 30 3.32 14.47 -8.59
CA GLY A 30 2.48 14.90 -9.72
C GLY A 30 1.22 15.65 -9.29
N ALA A 31 0.51 16.22 -10.25
CA ALA A 31 -0.71 16.99 -9.98
C ALA A 31 -1.92 16.09 -9.74
N THR A 32 -1.96 14.94 -10.40
CA THR A 32 -3.08 13.98 -10.34
C THR A 32 -2.72 12.69 -9.62
N GLN A 33 -3.74 12.01 -9.09
CA GLN A 33 -3.60 10.66 -8.50
C GLN A 33 -2.96 9.66 -9.48
N PHE A 34 -3.34 9.76 -10.76
CA PHE A 34 -2.82 8.91 -11.83
C PHE A 34 -1.31 9.11 -12.05
N GLU A 35 -0.85 10.35 -12.17
CA GLU A 35 0.58 10.66 -12.34
C GLU A 35 1.41 10.18 -11.14
N LYS A 36 0.90 10.41 -9.92
CA LYS A 36 1.56 9.98 -8.69
C LYS A 36 1.73 8.46 -8.66
N ARG A 37 0.67 7.73 -8.99
CA ARG A 37 0.67 6.26 -9.09
C ARG A 37 1.66 5.76 -10.13
N GLN A 38 1.66 6.33 -11.34
CA GLN A 38 2.57 5.89 -12.40
C GLN A 38 4.04 6.10 -12.06
N ARG A 39 4.39 7.26 -11.49
CA ARG A 39 5.78 7.55 -11.10
C ARG A 39 6.23 6.67 -9.97
N LEU A 40 5.39 6.47 -8.96
CA LEU A 40 5.68 5.55 -7.86
C LEU A 40 5.81 4.10 -8.34
N ALA A 41 4.97 3.67 -9.29
CA ALA A 41 5.09 2.34 -9.89
C ALA A 41 6.42 2.18 -10.64
N SER A 42 6.87 3.22 -11.35
CA SER A 42 8.18 3.21 -12.01
C SER A 42 9.33 3.12 -11.00
N GLU A 43 9.22 3.83 -9.88
CA GLU A 43 10.20 3.76 -8.79
C GLU A 43 10.29 2.33 -8.22
N PHE A 44 9.15 1.70 -7.98
CA PHE A 44 9.08 0.32 -7.49
C PHE A 44 9.66 -0.71 -8.47
N ARG A 45 9.41 -0.56 -9.78
CA ARG A 45 10.06 -1.41 -10.80
C ARG A 45 11.57 -1.25 -10.80
N GLY A 46 12.07 -0.03 -10.56
CA GLY A 46 13.51 0.22 -10.41
C GLY A 46 14.14 -0.54 -9.23
N ASP A 47 13.34 -0.81 -8.20
CA ASP A 47 13.76 -1.52 -6.99
C ASP A 47 13.55 -3.03 -7.04
N TRP A 48 13.34 -3.61 -8.23
CA TRP A 48 13.10 -5.04 -8.40
C TRP A 48 14.10 -5.93 -7.64
N LYS A 49 15.40 -5.62 -7.76
CA LYS A 49 16.50 -6.36 -7.12
C LYS A 49 16.78 -5.91 -5.66
N ASN A 50 16.06 -4.90 -5.17
CA ASN A 50 16.28 -4.27 -3.86
C ASN A 50 15.16 -4.60 -2.86
N GLY A 51 14.51 -5.76 -3.00
CA GLY A 51 13.45 -6.22 -2.10
C GLY A 51 12.04 -6.10 -2.67
N PHE A 52 11.84 -5.41 -3.81
CA PHE A 52 10.51 -5.27 -4.40
C PHE A 52 9.99 -6.58 -5.02
N SER A 53 10.88 -7.47 -5.50
CA SER A 53 10.47 -8.77 -6.01
C SER A 53 9.74 -9.63 -4.96
N GLU A 54 10.18 -9.56 -3.71
CA GLU A 54 9.56 -10.24 -2.57
C GLU A 54 8.19 -9.64 -2.21
N VAL A 55 8.00 -8.33 -2.41
CA VAL A 55 6.68 -7.69 -2.27
C VAL A 55 5.70 -8.28 -3.29
N CYS A 56 6.11 -8.45 -4.55
CA CYS A 56 5.26 -9.05 -5.57
C CYS A 56 4.95 -10.52 -5.28
N GLN A 57 5.92 -11.29 -4.78
CA GLN A 57 5.69 -12.68 -4.36
C GLN A 57 4.71 -12.77 -3.19
N TYR A 58 4.83 -11.90 -2.20
CA TYR A 58 3.90 -11.81 -1.08
C TYR A 58 2.47 -11.50 -1.56
N LEU A 59 2.31 -10.52 -2.44
CA LEU A 59 0.99 -10.20 -3.01
C LEU A 59 0.39 -11.37 -3.79
N GLN A 60 1.22 -12.16 -4.46
CA GLN A 60 0.77 -13.37 -5.13
C GLN A 60 0.26 -14.42 -4.13
N GLN A 61 0.89 -14.56 -2.96
CA GLN A 61 0.45 -15.47 -1.88
C GLN A 61 -0.86 -14.98 -1.24
N VAL A 62 -0.98 -13.67 -0.97
CA VAL A 62 -2.23 -13.05 -0.50
C VAL A 62 -3.37 -13.30 -1.49
N ALA A 63 -3.13 -13.13 -2.79
CA ALA A 63 -4.13 -13.37 -3.83
C ALA A 63 -4.59 -14.84 -3.92
N LYS A 64 -3.76 -15.78 -3.46
CA LYS A 64 -4.11 -17.21 -3.36
C LYS A 64 -4.79 -17.58 -2.03
N GLY A 65 -4.94 -16.63 -1.11
CA GLY A 65 -5.44 -16.88 0.24
C GLY A 65 -4.45 -17.65 1.13
N GLU A 66 -3.19 -17.74 0.70
CA GLU A 66 -2.09 -18.40 1.45
C GLU A 66 -1.53 -17.50 2.55
N GLU A 67 -1.84 -16.20 2.49
CA GLU A 67 -1.42 -15.18 3.44
C GLU A 67 -2.63 -14.38 3.91
N GLN A 68 -2.74 -14.15 5.22
CA GLN A 68 -3.96 -13.60 5.85
C GLN A 68 -3.81 -12.14 6.27
N GLU A 69 -2.59 -11.60 6.28
CA GLU A 69 -2.38 -10.22 6.67
C GLU A 69 -2.80 -9.23 5.56
N PRO A 70 -3.53 -8.15 5.92
CA PRO A 70 -3.94 -7.15 4.95
C PRO A 70 -2.73 -6.42 4.36
N ILE A 71 -2.78 -6.02 3.09
CA ILE A 71 -1.70 -5.29 2.41
C ILE A 71 -1.29 -4.03 3.20
N THR A 72 -2.19 -3.43 3.97
CA THR A 72 -1.86 -2.26 4.81
C THR A 72 -0.92 -2.60 5.97
N SER A 73 -0.86 -3.85 6.46
CA SER A 73 0.05 -4.26 7.53
C SER A 73 1.52 -4.23 7.10
N ILE A 74 1.78 -4.31 5.79
CA ILE A 74 3.15 -4.33 5.27
C ILE A 74 3.76 -2.93 5.12
N ILE A 75 2.93 -1.87 5.17
CA ILE A 75 3.38 -0.47 5.04
C ILE A 75 3.75 0.05 6.43
N LYS A 76 4.95 -0.30 6.88
CA LYS A 76 5.48 0.08 8.20
C LYS A 76 6.06 1.51 8.17
N GLY A 77 5.84 2.27 9.24
CA GLY A 77 6.37 3.63 9.43
C GLY A 77 5.39 4.75 9.12
N ILE A 78 4.33 4.48 8.34
CA ILE A 78 3.27 5.46 8.11
C ILE A 78 2.14 5.25 9.13
N THR A 79 2.17 6.02 10.22
CA THR A 79 1.10 5.99 11.23
C THR A 79 -0.07 6.87 10.78
N ASN A 80 -1.29 6.30 10.76
CA ASN A 80 -2.51 6.98 10.31
C ASN A 80 -2.37 7.65 8.93
N PRO A 81 -2.01 6.88 7.88
CA PRO A 81 -1.82 7.43 6.56
C PRO A 81 -3.12 8.05 6.04
N GLU A 82 -2.99 9.18 5.35
CA GLU A 82 -4.10 9.72 4.56
C GLU A 82 -4.53 8.66 3.54
N TRP A 83 -5.85 8.44 3.46
CA TRP A 83 -6.41 7.34 2.68
C TRP A 83 -6.00 7.41 1.21
N ASP A 84 -5.90 8.62 0.66
CA ASP A 84 -5.49 8.87 -0.71
C ASP A 84 -4.03 8.46 -0.97
N ILE A 85 -3.12 8.72 -0.03
CA ILE A 85 -1.72 8.27 -0.14
C ILE A 85 -1.64 6.75 -0.08
N MET A 86 -2.45 6.08 0.76
CA MET A 86 -2.50 4.61 0.76
C MET A 86 -2.96 4.05 -0.57
N GLN A 87 -3.96 4.67 -1.21
CA GLN A 87 -4.38 4.24 -2.54
C GLN A 87 -3.27 4.39 -3.57
N ILE A 88 -2.51 5.49 -3.52
CA ILE A 88 -1.36 5.71 -4.41
C ILE A 88 -0.33 4.59 -4.21
N ILE A 89 0.06 4.30 -2.97
CA ILE A 89 1.07 3.29 -2.65
C ILE A 89 0.60 1.92 -3.13
N ILE A 90 -0.59 1.48 -2.72
CA ILE A 90 -1.12 0.16 -3.05
C ILE A 90 -1.31 0.01 -4.56
N GLY A 91 -1.91 1.01 -5.21
CA GLY A 91 -2.14 1.00 -6.65
C GLY A 91 -0.83 0.96 -7.45
N ALA A 92 0.18 1.72 -7.01
CA ALA A 92 1.50 1.74 -7.63
C ALA A 92 2.23 0.40 -7.48
N THR A 93 2.13 -0.23 -6.30
CA THR A 93 2.70 -1.56 -6.05
C THR A 93 2.10 -2.60 -6.99
N LEU A 94 0.77 -2.62 -7.12
CA LEU A 94 0.08 -3.56 -8.03
C LEU A 94 0.49 -3.35 -9.49
N ASP A 95 0.56 -2.09 -9.95
CA ASP A 95 1.02 -1.75 -11.30
C ASP A 95 2.46 -2.19 -11.55
N ALA A 96 3.32 -2.01 -10.55
CA ALA A 96 4.72 -2.37 -10.65
C ALA A 96 4.91 -3.90 -10.71
N CYS A 97 4.09 -4.67 -10.01
CA CYS A 97 4.06 -6.13 -10.08
C CYS A 97 3.37 -6.70 -11.33
N GLY A 98 2.80 -5.83 -12.20
CA GLY A 98 2.15 -6.26 -13.45
C GLY A 98 0.67 -6.66 -13.30
N TYR A 99 0.04 -6.37 -12.17
CA TYR A 99 -1.40 -6.61 -11.96
C TYR A 99 -2.25 -5.47 -12.54
N THR A 100 -2.12 -5.18 -13.83
CA THR A 100 -2.76 -4.01 -14.46
C THR A 100 -4.24 -4.21 -14.82
N SER A 101 -4.70 -5.46 -15.04
CA SER A 101 -6.12 -5.80 -15.28
C SER A 101 -6.81 -6.43 -14.07
N THR A 102 -6.08 -7.25 -13.30
CA THR A 102 -6.50 -7.79 -12.00
C THR A 102 -6.47 -6.71 -10.90
N GLY A 103 -5.74 -5.62 -11.13
CA GLY A 103 -5.60 -4.51 -10.21
C GLY A 103 -6.92 -3.85 -9.86
N ASN A 104 -7.83 -3.61 -10.81
CA ASN A 104 -9.10 -2.95 -10.48
C ASN A 104 -10.05 -3.80 -9.62
N SER A 105 -10.08 -5.13 -9.83
CA SER A 105 -10.91 -6.04 -9.01
C SER A 105 -10.27 -6.36 -7.67
N LEU A 106 -8.94 -6.56 -7.60
CA LEU A 106 -8.23 -6.69 -6.32
C LEU A 106 -8.28 -5.38 -5.50
N ILE A 107 -8.26 -4.22 -6.15
CA ILE A 107 -8.46 -2.90 -5.52
C ILE A 107 -9.86 -2.80 -4.92
N GLU A 108 -10.92 -3.19 -5.65
CA GLU A 108 -12.27 -3.25 -5.07
C GLU A 108 -12.30 -4.21 -3.88
N TRP A 109 -11.80 -5.43 -3.99
CA TRP A 109 -11.89 -6.40 -2.88
C TRP A 109 -10.99 -6.10 -1.68
N ALA A 110 -9.78 -5.57 -1.87
CA ALA A 110 -8.89 -5.19 -0.77
C ALA A 110 -9.35 -3.91 -0.06
N ILE A 111 -9.95 -2.96 -0.79
CA ILE A 111 -10.55 -1.74 -0.22
C ILE A 111 -11.92 -2.04 0.41
N ILE A 112 -12.75 -2.90 -0.20
CA ILE A 112 -14.03 -3.34 0.37
C ILE A 112 -13.79 -4.21 1.61
N GLY A 113 -12.77 -5.07 1.61
CA GLY A 113 -12.34 -5.82 2.79
C GLY A 113 -11.92 -4.92 3.96
N LEU A 114 -11.26 -3.79 3.65
CA LEU A 114 -10.92 -2.74 4.63
C LEU A 114 -12.17 -2.07 5.24
N ILE A 115 -13.26 -1.92 4.47
CA ILE A 115 -14.52 -1.32 4.94
C ILE A 115 -15.31 -2.30 5.81
N VAL A 116 -15.36 -3.59 5.44
CA VAL A 116 -16.18 -4.58 6.16
C VAL A 116 -15.57 -4.95 7.52
N VAL A 117 -14.25 -5.09 7.62
CA VAL A 117 -13.60 -5.47 8.89
C VAL A 117 -13.60 -4.31 9.90
N SER A 118 -13.47 -3.06 9.45
CA SER A 118 -13.52 -1.89 10.34
C SER A 118 -14.94 -1.52 10.79
N LEU A 119 -15.97 -1.74 9.96
CA LEU A 119 -17.38 -1.60 10.38
C LEU A 119 -17.85 -2.71 11.32
N LEU A 120 -17.41 -3.97 11.13
CA LEU A 120 -17.74 -5.06 12.05
C LEU A 120 -17.05 -4.91 13.41
N ALA A 121 -15.82 -4.37 13.45
CA ALA A 121 -15.15 -4.04 14.71
C ALA A 121 -15.82 -2.88 15.48
N LEU A 122 -16.43 -1.92 14.78
CA LEU A 122 -17.18 -0.81 15.39
C LEU A 122 -18.59 -1.24 15.84
N LEU A 123 -19.28 -2.14 15.12
CA LEU A 123 -20.57 -2.68 15.54
C LEU A 123 -20.44 -3.73 16.66
N GLY A 124 -19.37 -4.52 16.67
CA GLY A 124 -19.08 -5.49 17.74
C GLY A 124 -18.72 -4.84 19.08
N SER A 125 -18.18 -3.62 19.07
CA SER A 125 -17.89 -2.85 20.29
C SER A 125 -19.09 -2.05 20.80
N LEU A 126 -20.01 -1.64 19.92
CA LEU A 126 -21.28 -1.00 20.31
C LEU A 126 -22.33 -1.99 20.84
N SER A 127 -22.25 -3.27 20.48
CA SER A 127 -23.20 -4.29 20.97
C SER A 127 -22.84 -4.91 22.33
N LYS A 128 -21.68 -4.58 22.91
CA LYS A 128 -21.28 -5.07 24.26
C LYS A 128 -21.62 -4.12 25.41
N ASN A 129 -22.27 -2.99 25.13
CA ASN A 129 -22.71 -2.03 26.14
C ASN A 129 -24.25 -1.93 26.22
N LYS A 130 -24.92 -3.08 26.31
CA LYS A 130 -26.32 -3.15 26.71
C LYS A 130 -26.62 -4.41 27.49
#